data_AF-A0A1X1BDS2-F1
#
_entry.id   AF-A0A1X1BDS2-F1
#
_cell.length_a   1.000
_cell.length_b   1.000
_cell.length_c   1.000
_cell.angle_alpha   90.00
_cell.angle_beta   90.00
_cell.angle_gamma   90.00
#
_symmetry.space_group_name_H-M   'P 1'
#
loop_
_entity.id
_entity.type
_entity.pdbx_description
1 polymer ?
#
loop_
_entity_poly.entity_id
_entity_poly.type
_entity_poly.pdbx_seq_one_letter_code
_entity_poly.pdbx_strand_id
1 'polypeptide(L)'
;MKEREPDLITLLGKILADTPRLENAVCLGRSDLFDPARDYEPMPAVSHRHQLAAALCAGCPALVQCGTWAATERPSASVIAGRVPTSQRRRRPSVHKEAS
;
A
#
# COMPACT_ATOMS: atom_id res chain seq x y z
N MET A 1 25.01 -28.51 -16.92
CA MET A 1 24.23 -28.64 -15.67
C MET A 1 23.00 -27.77 -15.85
N LYS A 2 21.81 -28.38 -15.99
CA LYS A 2 20.58 -27.65 -16.26
C LYS A 2 20.10 -27.12 -14.91
N GLU A 3 20.26 -25.82 -14.66
CA GLU A 3 19.72 -25.17 -13.47
C GLU A 3 18.23 -25.48 -13.43
N ARG A 4 17.84 -26.27 -12.42
CA ARG A 4 16.46 -26.65 -12.19
C ARG A 4 15.77 -25.40 -11.68
N GLU A 5 14.95 -24.82 -12.55
CA GLU A 5 14.08 -23.68 -12.23
C GLU A 5 13.41 -23.96 -10.87
N PRO A 6 13.45 -23.00 -9.93
CA PRO A 6 12.89 -23.24 -8.61
C PRO A 6 11.42 -23.61 -8.77
N ASP A 7 11.04 -24.74 -8.19
CA ASP A 7 9.64 -25.14 -8.08
C ASP A 7 8.83 -23.95 -7.54
N LEU A 8 7.69 -23.67 -8.19
CA LEU A 8 6.91 -22.45 -7.96
C LEU A 8 6.55 -22.30 -6.47
N ILE A 9 6.22 -23.40 -5.80
CA ILE A 9 5.88 -23.42 -4.37
C ILE A 9 7.07 -22.99 -3.52
N THR A 10 8.27 -23.45 -3.87
CA THR A 10 9.52 -23.03 -3.21
C THR A 10 9.77 -21.54 -3.38
N LEU A 11 9.52 -20.98 -4.56
CA LEU A 11 9.67 -19.54 -4.82
C LEU A 11 8.63 -18.72 -4.03
N LEU A 12 7.36 -19.14 -4.06
CA LEU A 12 6.27 -18.53 -3.28
C LEU A 12 6.59 -18.52 -1.78
N GLY A 13 7.08 -19.64 -1.25
CA GLY A 13 7.48 -19.75 0.16
C GLY A 13 8.56 -18.75 0.55
N LYS A 14 9.56 -18.53 -0.32
CA LYS A 14 10.62 -17.54 -0.08
C LYS A 14 10.10 -16.10 -0.12
N ILE A 15 9.15 -15.79 -1.00
CA ILE A 15 8.56 -14.45 -1.10
C ILE A 15 7.71 -14.13 0.14
N LEU A 16 6.98 -15.12 0.66
CA LEU A 16 6.07 -14.93 1.80
C LEU A 16 6.75 -15.02 3.17
N ALA A 17 7.97 -15.56 3.26
CA ALA A 17 8.67 -15.81 4.52
C ALA A 17 8.82 -14.56 5.40
N ASP A 18 9.05 -13.39 4.79
CA ASP A 18 9.24 -12.11 5.50
C ASP A 18 7.96 -11.27 5.61
N THR A 19 6.80 -11.81 5.20
CA THR A 19 5.53 -11.10 5.30
C THR A 19 4.89 -11.35 6.67
N PRO A 20 4.59 -10.30 7.46
CA PRO A 20 3.96 -10.50 8.77
C PRO A 20 2.56 -11.07 8.60
N ARG A 21 2.17 -11.95 9.51
CA ARG A 21 0.79 -12.44 9.58
C ARG A 21 -0.09 -11.45 10.35
N LEU A 22 -0.68 -10.50 9.65
CA LEU A 22 -1.57 -9.47 10.20
C LEU A 22 -2.97 -10.02 10.51
N GLU A 23 -3.06 -10.90 11.50
CA GLU A 23 -4.34 -11.51 11.90
C GLU A 23 -5.35 -10.47 12.37
N ASN A 24 -6.62 -10.65 11.99
CA ASN A 24 -7.72 -9.77 12.36
C ASN A 24 -7.54 -8.29 11.93
N ALA A 25 -6.71 -8.03 10.92
CA ALA A 25 -6.55 -6.68 10.38
C ALA A 25 -7.88 -6.17 9.79
N VAL A 26 -8.35 -5.03 10.28
CA VAL A 26 -9.65 -4.46 9.88
C VAL A 26 -9.65 -3.89 8.45
N CYS A 27 -8.48 -3.80 7.82
CA CYS A 27 -8.32 -3.36 6.43
C CYS A 27 -8.65 -4.45 5.40
N LEU A 28 -8.82 -5.71 5.82
CA LEU A 28 -9.14 -6.82 4.92
C LEU A 28 -10.45 -6.53 4.15
N GLY A 29 -10.39 -6.68 2.82
CA GLY A 29 -11.51 -6.41 1.91
C GLY A 29 -11.80 -4.93 1.65
N ARG A 30 -10.94 -4.00 2.09
CA ARG A 30 -11.15 -2.54 1.97
C ARG A 30 -9.95 -1.79 1.37
N SER A 31 -9.14 -2.46 0.54
CA SER A 31 -7.89 -1.89 -0.01
C SER A 31 -8.06 -0.55 -0.72
N ASP A 32 -9.20 -0.33 -1.37
CA ASP A 32 -9.51 0.92 -2.09
C ASP A 32 -9.40 2.18 -1.21
N LEU A 33 -9.68 2.08 0.10
CA LEU A 33 -9.53 3.20 1.02
C LEU A 33 -8.06 3.57 1.28
N PHE A 34 -7.17 2.60 1.14
CA PHE A 34 -5.75 2.70 1.48
C PHE A 34 -4.88 2.99 0.26
N ASP A 35 -5.35 2.65 -0.95
CA ASP A 35 -4.56 2.75 -2.18
C ASP A 35 -4.09 4.16 -2.52
N PRO A 36 -3.06 4.34 -3.37
CA PRO A 36 -2.68 5.64 -3.89
C PRO A 36 -3.81 6.35 -4.64
N ALA A 37 -3.66 7.64 -4.88
CA ALA A 37 -4.57 8.40 -5.76
C ALA A 37 -4.68 7.72 -7.13
N ARG A 38 -5.92 7.55 -7.61
CA ARG A 38 -6.18 7.08 -8.97
C ARG A 38 -5.97 8.22 -9.97
N ASP A 39 -5.80 7.86 -11.24
CA ASP A 39 -5.73 8.86 -12.32
C ASP A 39 -7.01 9.69 -12.34
N TYR A 40 -6.83 11.02 -12.41
CA TYR A 40 -7.90 12.02 -12.39
C TYR A 40 -8.78 12.02 -11.12
N GLU A 41 -8.36 11.35 -10.04
CA GLU A 41 -9.06 11.40 -8.77
C GLU A 41 -8.91 12.78 -8.11
N PRO A 42 -10.02 13.47 -7.75
CA PRO A 42 -9.94 14.75 -7.05
C PRO A 42 -9.22 14.61 -5.71
N MET A 43 -8.28 15.51 -5.42
CA MET A 43 -7.53 15.49 -4.15
C MET A 43 -8.43 15.46 -2.90
N PRO A 44 -9.57 16.19 -2.84
CA PRO A 44 -10.49 16.06 -1.71
C PRO A 44 -11.03 14.64 -1.52
N ALA A 45 -11.29 13.90 -2.59
CA ALA A 45 -11.76 12.51 -2.52
C ALA A 45 -10.65 11.57 -2.00
N VAL A 46 -9.41 11.76 -2.49
CA VAL A 46 -8.23 11.02 -1.99
C VAL A 46 -8.03 11.28 -0.50
N SER A 47 -8.01 12.55 -0.09
CA SER A 47 -7.84 12.94 1.31
C SER A 47 -8.93 12.35 2.20
N HIS A 48 -10.19 12.39 1.74
CA HIS A 48 -11.31 11.83 2.48
C HIS A 48 -11.15 10.32 2.72
N ARG A 49 -10.89 9.53 1.68
CA ARG A 49 -10.72 8.07 1.85
C ARG A 49 -9.46 7.70 2.64
N HIS A 50 -8.37 8.44 2.49
CA HIS A 50 -7.16 8.25 3.29
C HIS A 50 -7.37 8.57 4.78
N GLN A 51 -8.17 9.59 5.10
CA GLN A 51 -8.56 9.88 6.48
C GLN A 51 -9.44 8.76 7.07
N LEU A 52 -10.39 8.22 6.28
CA LEU A 52 -11.17 7.05 6.70
C LEU A 52 -10.29 5.83 6.94
N ALA A 53 -9.31 5.57 6.08
CA ALA A 53 -8.33 4.51 6.25
C ALA A 53 -7.51 4.69 7.55
N ALA A 54 -7.05 5.91 7.83
CA ALA A 54 -6.33 6.21 9.07
C ALA A 54 -7.20 5.99 10.32
N ALA A 55 -8.47 6.39 10.27
CA ALA A 55 -9.43 6.14 11.35
C ALA A 55 -9.67 4.64 11.58
N LEU A 56 -9.75 3.82 10.52
CA LEU A 56 -9.84 2.37 10.64
C LEU A 56 -8.58 1.79 11.31
N CYS A 57 -7.39 2.26 10.93
CA CYS A 57 -6.15 1.82 11.56
C CYS A 57 -6.11 2.08 13.07
N ALA A 58 -6.69 3.19 13.55
CA ALA A 58 -6.67 3.55 14.97
C ALA A 58 -7.35 2.49 15.88
N GLY A 59 -8.34 1.74 15.35
CA GLY A 59 -9.00 0.64 16.05
C GLY A 59 -8.50 -0.76 15.67
N CYS A 60 -7.45 -0.87 14.86
CA CYS A 60 -7.01 -2.14 14.30
C CYS A 60 -6.20 -2.97 15.33
N PRO A 61 -6.60 -4.23 15.63
CA PRO A 61 -5.83 -5.10 16.52
C PRO A 61 -4.40 -5.38 16.03
N ALA A 62 -4.19 -5.38 14.71
CA ALA A 62 -2.91 -5.63 14.07
C ALA A 62 -2.03 -4.37 13.93
N LEU A 63 -2.43 -3.20 14.46
CA LEU A 63 -1.75 -1.92 14.19
C LEU A 63 -0.27 -1.94 14.58
N VAL A 64 0.07 -2.50 15.74
CA VAL A 64 1.46 -2.54 16.23
C VAL A 64 2.34 -3.35 15.28
N GLN A 65 1.92 -4.58 14.94
CA GLN A 65 2.66 -5.46 14.04
C GLN A 65 2.74 -4.90 12.60
N CYS A 66 1.63 -4.31 12.12
CA CYS A 66 1.59 -3.59 10.86
C CYS A 66 2.59 -2.42 10.86
N GLY A 67 2.69 -1.68 11.96
CA GLY A 67 3.65 -0.58 12.13
C GLY A 67 5.10 -1.04 12.09
N THR A 68 5.44 -2.15 12.75
CA THR A 68 6.78 -2.75 12.73
C THR A 68 7.19 -3.16 11.33
N TRP A 69 6.32 -3.89 10.61
CA TRP A 69 6.57 -4.26 9.23
C TRP A 69 6.61 -3.05 8.28
N ALA A 70 5.70 -2.10 8.43
CA ALA A 70 5.68 -0.90 7.61
C ALA A 70 6.91 0.00 7.78
N ALA A 71 7.72 -0.22 8.82
CA ALA A 71 9.01 0.47 8.99
C ALA A 71 10.14 -0.17 8.16
N THR A 72 10.00 -1.42 7.73
CA THR A 72 10.96 -2.11 6.85
C THR A 72 10.64 -1.92 5.37
N GLU A 73 9.39 -1.58 5.06
CA GLU A 73 8.92 -1.38 3.68
C GLU A 73 9.37 -0.05 3.07
N ARG A 74 9.48 -0.04 1.73
CA ARG A 74 9.75 1.18 0.98
C ARG A 74 8.56 2.14 1.10
N PRO A 75 8.81 3.47 1.21
CA PRO A 75 7.72 4.44 1.24
C PRO A 75 6.82 4.31 0.01
N SER A 76 5.51 4.25 0.24
CA SER A 76 4.47 4.20 -0.78
C SER A 76 3.56 5.44 -0.69
N ALA A 77 2.69 5.60 -1.68
CA ALA A 77 1.63 6.61 -1.65
C ALA A 77 0.32 6.05 -1.07
N SER A 78 0.38 4.92 -0.38
CA SER A 78 -0.75 4.28 0.29
C SER A 78 -0.79 4.65 1.77
N VAL A 79 -1.95 4.51 2.41
CA VAL A 79 -2.05 4.55 3.86
C VAL A 79 -1.57 3.21 4.42
N ILE A 80 -0.53 3.23 5.25
CA ILE A 80 -0.01 2.03 5.91
C ILE A 80 0.21 2.36 7.39
N ALA A 81 -0.21 1.45 8.28
CA ALA A 81 -0.12 1.62 9.74
C ALA A 81 -0.71 2.96 10.23
N GLY A 82 -1.82 3.39 9.63
CA GLY A 82 -2.51 4.64 9.95
C GLY A 82 -1.83 5.92 9.48
N ARG A 83 -0.69 5.82 8.78
CA ARG A 83 0.06 6.98 8.29
C ARG A 83 -0.49 7.41 6.94
N VAL A 84 -1.10 8.60 6.88
CA VAL A 84 -1.51 9.22 5.62
C VAL A 84 -0.26 9.74 4.90
N PRO A 85 -0.08 9.40 3.62
CA PRO A 85 1.06 9.88 2.85
C PRO A 85 0.99 11.40 2.72
N THR A 86 2.05 12.08 3.14
CA THR A 86 2.23 13.52 2.89
C THR A 86 2.46 13.67 1.39
N SER A 87 1.46 14.16 0.66
CA SER A 87 1.47 14.32 -0.79
C SER A 87 2.67 15.14 -1.29
N GLN A 88 3.81 14.51 -1.61
CA GLN A 88 4.97 15.18 -2.21
C GLN A 88 5.77 14.33 -3.20
N ARG A 89 5.25 13.20 -3.69
CA ARG A 89 5.75 12.76 -5.00
C ARG A 89 5.20 13.75 -6.03
N ARG A 90 6.06 14.69 -6.42
CA ARG A 90 5.89 15.65 -7.53
C ARG A 90 5.02 14.97 -8.59
N ARG A 91 3.85 15.54 -8.88
CA ARG A 91 3.11 15.21 -10.11
C ARG A 91 4.15 15.17 -11.22
N ARG A 92 4.42 14.00 -11.80
CA ARG A 92 5.10 13.97 -13.09
C ARG A 92 4.12 14.70 -14.01
N PRO A 93 4.48 15.86 -14.62
CA PRO A 93 3.55 16.57 -15.47
C PRO A 93 3.08 15.60 -16.56
N SER A 94 1.77 15.37 -16.65
CA SER A 94 1.18 14.72 -17.80
C SER A 94 1.45 15.64 -18.99
N VAL A 95 2.41 15.26 -19.85
CA VAL A 95 2.64 15.94 -21.12
C VAL A 95 1.41 15.68 -21.98
N HIS A 96 0.41 16.56 -21.88
CA HIS A 96 -0.61 16.67 -22.91
C HIS A 96 0.07 17.30 -24.13
N LYS A 97 0.40 16.46 -25.11
CA LYS A 97 0.77 16.93 -26.43
C LYS A 97 -0.52 17.38 -27.12
N GLU A 98 -0.85 18.66 -27.01
CA GLU A 98 -1.86 19.27 -27.87
C GLU A 98 -1.31 19.25 -29.30
N ALA A 99 -1.98 18.50 -30.18
CA ALA A 99 -1.80 18.60 -31.61
C ALA A 99 -2.77 19.66 -32.11
N SER A 100 -2.23 20.74 -32.68
CA SER A 100 -2.95 21.61 -33.60
C SER A 100 -2.01 22.07 -34.70
#